data_AF-T1B4D7-F1
#
_entry.id   AF-T1B4D7-F1
#
_cell.length_a   1.000
_cell.length_b   1.000
_cell.length_c   1.000
_cell.angle_alpha   90.00
_cell.angle_beta   90.00
_cell.angle_gamma   90.00
#
_symmetry.space_group_name_H-M   'P 1'
#
loop_
_entity.id
_entity.type
_entity.pdbx_description
1 polymer ?
#
loop_
_entity_poly.entity_id
_entity_poly.type
_entity_poly.pdbx_seq_one_letter_code
_entity_poly.pdbx_strand_id
1 'polypeptide(L)'
;MTSPGPLPAEVTERLRDGAFLLIDKPRGPSSHQVTAWVRDLLGVERAGHAGTLDPNVSGLLWVGVGRALKLIPLILEFPKRYVGVMVLHGPVPAAEIGRVAAEFQSAIFQTPPVDRPSNGSAGSAGSTGSRCRRSPSRGCSSM
;
A
#
# COMPACT_ATOMS: atom_id res chain seq x y z
N MET A 1 7.42 -31.52 -2.30
CA MET A 1 7.45 -30.47 -3.34
C MET A 1 8.88 -29.98 -3.43
N THR A 2 9.60 -30.34 -4.49
CA THR A 2 10.99 -29.92 -4.70
C THR A 2 10.99 -28.42 -4.97
N SER A 3 11.69 -27.63 -4.15
CA SER A 3 11.89 -26.22 -4.44
C SER A 3 12.51 -26.10 -5.83
N PRO A 4 12.07 -25.13 -6.67
CA PRO A 4 12.81 -24.84 -7.89
C PRO A 4 14.26 -24.55 -7.53
N GLY A 5 15.19 -25.10 -8.32
CA GLY A 5 16.61 -24.83 -8.19
C GLY A 5 16.93 -23.34 -8.37
N PRO A 6 18.17 -22.91 -8.12
CA PRO A 6 18.55 -21.52 -8.31
C PRO A 6 18.28 -21.06 -9.74
N LEU A 7 17.86 -19.81 -9.89
CA LEU A 7 17.66 -19.20 -11.20
C LEU A 7 18.99 -19.14 -11.98
N PRO A 8 18.96 -19.23 -13.32
CA PRO A 8 20.15 -19.03 -14.13
C PRO A 8 20.83 -17.69 -13.81
N ALA A 9 22.17 -17.67 -13.80
CA ALA A 9 22.95 -16.49 -13.43
C ALA A 9 22.58 -15.24 -14.25
N GLU A 10 22.34 -15.40 -15.56
CA GLU A 10 21.90 -14.34 -16.45
C GLU A 10 20.57 -13.70 -16.01
N VAL A 11 19.62 -14.52 -15.54
CA VAL A 11 18.33 -14.04 -15.05
C VAL A 11 18.52 -13.24 -13.77
N THR A 12 19.35 -13.75 -12.85
CA THR A 12 19.65 -13.08 -11.58
C THR A 12 20.29 -11.71 -11.81
N GLU A 13 21.25 -11.58 -12.73
CA GLU A 13 21.86 -10.31 -13.08
C GLU A 13 20.86 -9.31 -13.68
N ARG A 14 19.97 -9.78 -14.56
CA ARG A 14 18.90 -8.93 -15.11
C ARG A 14 17.92 -8.45 -14.04
N LEU A 15 17.60 -9.29 -13.06
CA LEU A 15 16.77 -8.90 -11.93
C LEU A 15 17.43 -7.80 -11.10
N ARG A 16 18.74 -7.92 -10.84
CA ARG A 16 19.51 -6.92 -10.08
C ARG A 16 19.58 -5.56 -10.78
N ASP A 17 19.71 -5.55 -12.10
CA ASP A 17 19.77 -4.34 -12.91
C ASP A 17 18.45 -3.54 -12.85
N GLY A 18 17.30 -4.20 -12.92
CA GLY A 18 16.02 -3.53 -12.74
C GLY A 18 14.81 -4.41 -12.97
N ALA A 19 14.11 -4.75 -11.89
CA ALA A 19 12.90 -5.54 -11.95
C ALA A 19 11.89 -5.13 -10.86
N PHE A 20 10.63 -5.47 -11.10
CA PHE A 20 9.60 -5.52 -10.07
C PHE A 20 9.33 -6.96 -9.68
N LEU A 21 9.37 -7.22 -8.38
CA LEU A 21 8.98 -8.47 -7.76
C LEU A 21 7.57 -8.29 -7.19
N LEU A 22 6.65 -9.11 -7.68
CA LEU A 22 5.25 -9.13 -7.28
C LEU A 22 5.12 -10.14 -6.14
N ILE A 23 5.17 -9.66 -4.90
CA ILE A 23 5.21 -10.52 -3.73
C ILE A 23 3.81 -10.59 -3.13
N ASP A 24 3.33 -11.80 -2.86
CA ASP A 24 2.20 -11.98 -1.96
C ASP A 24 2.70 -11.83 -0.52
N LYS A 25 2.55 -10.62 0.04
CA LYS A 25 3.03 -10.28 1.38
C LYS A 25 2.28 -11.13 2.41
N PRO A 26 2.95 -11.90 3.27
CA PRO A 26 2.27 -12.56 4.37
C PRO A 26 1.83 -11.55 5.44
N ARG A 27 0.90 -11.96 6.29
CA ARG A 27 0.56 -11.24 7.52
C ARG A 27 1.69 -11.40 8.54
N GLY A 28 1.97 -10.35 9.32
CA GLY A 28 3.04 -10.32 10.31
C GLY A 28 4.11 -9.28 9.98
N PRO A 29 4.94 -9.48 8.94
CA PRO A 29 6.00 -8.53 8.62
C PRO A 29 5.46 -7.24 8.01
N SER A 30 6.12 -6.12 8.32
CA SER A 30 5.87 -4.85 7.65
C SER A 30 6.35 -4.90 6.19
N SER A 31 5.79 -4.04 5.34
CA SER A 31 6.24 -3.92 3.95
C SER A 31 7.72 -3.57 3.84
N HIS A 32 8.25 -2.77 4.77
CA HIS A 32 9.67 -2.43 4.83
C HIS A 32 10.56 -3.64 5.15
N GLN A 33 10.11 -4.52 6.05
CA GLN A 33 10.84 -5.76 6.37
C GLN A 33 10.92 -6.68 5.15
N VAL A 34 9.80 -6.86 4.43
CA VAL A 34 9.78 -7.69 3.21
C VAL A 34 10.70 -7.12 2.13
N THR A 35 10.70 -5.79 1.93
CA THR A 35 11.64 -5.14 1.00
C THR A 35 13.10 -5.30 1.41
N ALA A 36 13.40 -5.26 2.71
CA ALA A 36 14.75 -5.51 3.21
C ALA A 36 15.20 -6.94 2.92
N TRP A 37 14.33 -7.94 3.14
CA TRP A 37 14.64 -9.33 2.80
C TRP A 37 14.91 -9.50 1.30
N VAL A 38 14.11 -8.88 0.44
CA VAL A 38 14.33 -8.91 -1.02
C VAL A 38 15.68 -8.32 -1.40
N ARG A 39 16.02 -7.17 -0.82
CA ARG A 39 17.32 -6.52 -1.04
C ARG A 39 18.46 -7.46 -0.69
N ASP A 40 18.40 -8.06 0.50
CA ASP A 40 19.45 -8.90 1.06
C ASP A 40 19.58 -10.23 0.29
N LEU A 41 18.44 -10.84 -0.09
CA LEU A 41 18.42 -12.08 -0.89
C LEU A 41 18.98 -11.89 -2.30
N LEU A 42 18.72 -10.74 -2.93
CA LEU A 42 19.25 -10.44 -4.26
C LEU A 42 20.67 -9.84 -4.22
N GLY A 43 21.14 -9.39 -3.06
CA GLY A 43 22.43 -8.72 -2.92
C GLY A 43 22.50 -7.38 -3.67
N VAL A 44 21.38 -6.65 -3.72
CA VAL A 44 21.30 -5.33 -4.39
C VAL A 44 21.49 -4.20 -3.39
N GLU A 45 22.06 -3.08 -3.81
CA GLU A 45 22.27 -1.93 -2.92
C GLU A 45 20.96 -1.27 -2.47
N ARG A 46 19.98 -1.22 -3.37
CA ARG A 46 18.71 -0.49 -3.15
C ARG A 46 17.51 -1.31 -3.61
N ALA A 47 16.51 -1.37 -2.75
CA ALA A 47 15.17 -1.90 -3.03
C ALA A 47 14.12 -0.98 -2.38
N GLY A 48 12.91 -0.97 -2.93
CA GLY A 48 11.81 -0.12 -2.48
C GLY A 48 10.47 -0.71 -2.88
N HIS A 49 9.41 -0.47 -2.11
CA HIS A 49 8.08 -0.97 -2.44
C HIS A 49 7.14 0.13 -2.95
N ALA A 50 6.21 -0.21 -3.83
CA ALA A 50 5.20 0.71 -4.35
C ALA A 50 3.91 0.64 -3.52
N GLY A 51 3.93 1.36 -2.39
CA GLY A 51 2.82 1.45 -1.44
C GLY A 51 3.06 0.58 -0.20
N THR A 52 2.53 1.02 0.94
CA THR A 52 2.74 0.34 2.23
C THR A 52 1.50 -0.47 2.57
N LEU A 53 1.66 -1.78 2.71
CA LEU A 53 0.69 -2.64 3.38
C LEU A 53 1.04 -2.72 4.88
N ASP A 54 0.03 -2.57 5.72
CA ASP A 54 0.17 -2.73 7.17
C ASP A 54 0.63 -4.15 7.53
N PRO A 55 1.26 -4.36 8.71
CA PRO A 55 1.71 -5.67 9.15
C PRO A 55 0.65 -6.77 9.06
N ASN A 56 -0.60 -6.45 9.45
CA ASN A 56 -1.71 -7.41 9.47
C ASN A 56 -2.41 -7.61 8.11
N VAL A 57 -1.99 -6.88 7.07
CA VAL A 57 -2.54 -7.02 5.71
C VAL A 57 -1.68 -8.00 4.91
N SER A 58 -2.34 -8.87 4.15
CA SER A 58 -1.69 -9.73 3.15
C SER A 58 -2.06 -9.28 1.74
N GLY A 59 -1.34 -9.81 0.75
CA GLY A 59 -1.63 -9.57 -0.66
C GLY A 59 -0.49 -8.88 -1.40
N LEU A 60 -0.82 -8.36 -2.57
CA LEU A 60 0.16 -7.92 -3.55
C LEU A 60 0.99 -6.71 -3.08
N LEU A 61 2.29 -6.93 -2.89
CA LEU A 61 3.31 -5.91 -2.65
C LEU A 61 4.29 -5.88 -3.82
N TRP A 62 4.34 -4.74 -4.52
CA TRP A 62 5.31 -4.52 -5.59
C TRP A 62 6.63 -4.07 -4.98
N VAL A 63 7.69 -4.86 -5.13
CA VAL A 63 9.04 -4.51 -4.70
C VAL A 63 9.92 -4.26 -5.92
N GLY A 64 10.33 -3.02 -6.11
CA GLY A 64 11.27 -2.62 -7.15
C GLY A 64 12.71 -2.75 -6.68
N VAL A 65 13.59 -3.14 -7.59
CA VAL A 65 15.06 -3.16 -7.40
C VAL A 65 15.75 -2.44 -8.55
N GLY A 66 16.97 -1.94 -8.31
CA GLY A 66 17.80 -1.32 -9.34
C GLY A 66 17.09 -0.16 -10.05
N ARG A 67 17.08 -0.18 -11.39
CA ARG A 67 16.47 0.88 -12.22
C ARG A 67 14.96 0.98 -12.07
N ALA A 68 14.29 -0.09 -11.63
CA ALA A 68 12.82 -0.11 -11.47
C ALA A 68 12.33 0.85 -10.37
N LEU A 69 13.18 1.20 -9.39
CA LEU A 69 12.85 2.17 -8.34
C LEU A 69 12.36 3.52 -8.89
N LYS A 70 12.84 3.92 -10.07
CA LYS A 70 12.43 5.17 -10.74
C LYS A 70 10.96 5.18 -11.15
N LEU A 71 10.33 4.01 -11.29
CA LEU A 71 8.94 3.84 -11.71
C LEU A 71 7.97 3.72 -10.52
N ILE A 72 8.46 3.67 -9.27
CA ILE A 72 7.61 3.57 -8.07
C ILE A 72 6.59 4.73 -7.98
N PRO A 73 6.96 6.00 -8.21
CA PRO A 73 5.99 7.11 -8.15
C PRO A 73 4.81 6.89 -9.10
N LEU A 74 5.06 6.37 -10.31
CA LEU A 74 4.03 6.07 -11.28
C LEU A 74 3.10 4.93 -10.79
N ILE A 75 3.65 3.89 -10.17
CA ILE A 75 2.85 2.76 -9.65
C ILE A 75 1.94 3.22 -8.50
N LEU A 76 2.37 4.19 -7.70
CA LEU A 76 1.58 4.73 -6.60
C LEU A 76 0.29 5.42 -7.08
N GLU A 77 0.27 5.94 -8.30
CA GLU A 77 -0.88 6.63 -8.90
C GLU A 77 -1.98 5.66 -9.39
N PHE A 78 -1.66 4.38 -9.57
CA PHE A 78 -2.66 3.42 -10.04
C PHE A 78 -3.72 3.11 -8.98
N PRO A 79 -4.98 2.88 -9.41
CA PRO A 79 -6.05 2.49 -8.51
C PRO A 79 -5.72 1.16 -7.82
N LYS A 80 -6.04 1.07 -6.53
CA LYS A 80 -5.80 -0.11 -5.69
C LYS A 80 -7.11 -0.79 -5.39
N ARG A 81 -7.08 -2.13 -5.33
CA ARG A 81 -8.25 -2.96 -5.01
C ARG A 81 -7.93 -3.83 -3.80
N TYR A 82 -8.86 -3.89 -2.87
CA TYR A 82 -8.73 -4.66 -1.64
C TYR A 82 -9.97 -5.53 -1.44
N VAL A 83 -9.76 -6.66 -0.76
CA VAL A 83 -10.82 -7.46 -0.18
C VAL A 83 -10.67 -7.33 1.33
N GLY A 84 -11.75 -6.92 2.01
CA GLY A 84 -11.75 -6.67 3.43
C GLY A 84 -12.95 -7.31 4.12
N VAL A 85 -12.80 -7.57 5.41
CA VAL A 85 -13.88 -7.99 6.29
C VAL A 85 -14.19 -6.80 7.20
N MET A 86 -15.44 -6.35 7.21
CA MET A 86 -15.92 -5.28 8.07
C MET A 86 -16.76 -5.88 9.20
N VAL A 87 -16.47 -5.48 10.44
CA VAL A 87 -17.24 -5.86 11.61
C VAL A 87 -18.06 -4.65 12.07
N LEU A 88 -19.37 -4.84 12.18
CA LEU A 88 -20.28 -3.82 12.68
C LEU A 88 -20.45 -3.98 14.20
N HIS A 89 -20.66 -2.87 14.91
CA HIS A 89 -20.88 -2.89 16.37
C HIS A 89 -22.27 -3.38 16.77
N GLY A 90 -23.18 -3.58 15.81
CA GLY A 90 -24.54 -4.06 16.04
C GLY A 90 -25.16 -4.62 14.76
N PRO A 91 -26.33 -5.27 14.87
CA PRO A 91 -27.02 -5.84 13.72
C PRO A 91 -27.55 -4.74 12.80
N VAL A 92 -27.31 -4.88 11.49
CA VAL A 92 -27.82 -4.00 10.45
C VAL A 92 -28.36 -4.85 9.29
N PRO A 93 -29.55 -4.57 8.75
CA PRO A 93 -30.09 -5.29 7.60
C PRO A 93 -29.16 -5.21 6.38
N ALA A 94 -28.98 -6.33 5.67
CA ALA A 94 -28.03 -6.41 4.54
C ALA A 94 -28.35 -5.41 3.41
N ALA A 95 -29.64 -5.15 3.16
CA ALA A 95 -30.09 -4.17 2.17
C ALA A 95 -29.62 -2.75 2.51
N GLU A 96 -29.59 -2.41 3.80
CA GLU A 96 -29.12 -1.10 4.25
C GLU A 96 -27.61 -0.96 4.09
N ILE A 97 -26.84 -2.01 4.39
CA ILE A 97 -25.39 -2.05 4.16
C ILE A 97 -25.07 -1.79 2.68
N GLY A 98 -25.78 -2.48 1.77
CA GLY A 98 -25.58 -2.29 0.32
C GLY A 98 -25.92 -0.88 -0.17
N ARG A 99 -27.03 -0.32 0.33
CA ARG A 99 -27.44 1.06 0.02
C ARG A 99 -26.38 2.07 0.47
N VAL A 100 -25.97 2.01 1.74
CA VAL A 100 -24.95 2.93 2.28
C VAL A 100 -23.63 2.75 1.56
N ALA A 101 -23.18 1.52 1.30
CA ALA A 101 -21.94 1.27 0.56
C ALA A 101 -21.94 1.89 -0.85
N ALA A 102 -23.10 1.95 -1.52
CA ALA A 102 -23.23 2.58 -2.84
C ALA A 102 -22.97 4.11 -2.79
N GLU A 103 -23.34 4.78 -1.68
CA GLU A 103 -23.07 6.22 -1.49
C GLU A 103 -21.57 6.53 -1.44
N PHE A 104 -20.74 5.56 -0.99
CA PHE A 104 -19.28 5.68 -0.89
C PHE A 104 -18.53 5.37 -2.20
N GLN A 105 -19.21 5.18 -3.33
CA GLN A 105 -18.58 4.94 -4.64
C GLN A 105 -18.15 6.24 -5.35
N SER A 106 -18.36 7.39 -4.71
CA SER A 106 -18.03 8.71 -5.25
C SER A 106 -16.82 9.34 -4.53
N ALA A 107 -16.54 10.61 -4.80
CA ALA A 107 -15.48 11.32 -4.10
C ALA A 107 -15.79 11.40 -2.60
N ILE A 108 -14.92 10.78 -1.79
CA ILE A 108 -15.02 10.80 -0.33
C ILE A 108 -13.98 11.76 0.27
N PHE A 109 -14.28 12.26 1.46
CA PHE A 109 -13.35 13.08 2.23
C PHE A 109 -12.68 12.20 3.29
N GLN A 110 -11.34 12.23 3.34
CA GLN A 110 -10.56 11.53 4.35
C GLN A 110 -9.56 12.48 5.00
N THR A 111 -9.49 12.42 6.34
CA THR A 111 -8.35 12.93 7.10
C THR A 111 -7.46 11.74 7.44
N PRO A 112 -6.15 11.81 7.19
CA PRO A 112 -5.24 10.74 7.58
C PRO A 112 -5.42 10.39 9.06
N PRO A 113 -5.41 9.09 9.42
CA PRO A 113 -5.48 8.70 10.81
C PRO A 113 -4.28 9.29 11.58
N VAL A 114 -4.51 9.67 12.83
CA VAL A 114 -3.41 10.09 13.70
C VAL A 114 -2.62 8.83 14.05
N ASP A 115 -1.33 8.81 13.74
CA ASP A 115 -0.42 7.78 14.22
C ASP A 115 -0.43 7.83 15.76
N ARG A 116 -1.04 6.84 16.40
CA ARG A 116 -0.95 6.71 17.84
C ARG A 116 0.43 6.15 18.14
N PRO A 117 1.34 6.90 18.78
CA PRO A 117 2.64 6.34 19.16
C PRO A 117 2.39 5.13 20.08
N SER A 118 3.18 4.08 19.90
CA SER A 118 3.09 2.84 20.67
C SER A 118 3.39 2.99 22.17
N ASN A 119 3.68 4.20 22.65
CA ASN A 119 3.95 4.50 24.05
C ASN A 119 2.99 5.58 24.57
N GLY A 120 2.21 5.22 25.60
CA GLY A 120 1.11 6.01 26.13
C GLY A 120 1.53 7.26 26.92
N SER A 121 1.64 8.39 26.22
CA SER A 121 1.53 9.71 26.84
C SER A 121 0.51 10.55 26.08
N ALA A 122 -0.63 10.80 26.72
CA ALA A 122 -1.62 11.76 26.23
C ALA A 122 -1.00 13.17 26.25
N GLY A 123 -0.64 13.69 25.07
CA GLY A 123 -0.16 15.05 24.86
C GLY A 123 -1.20 15.85 24.07
N SER A 124 -1.54 17.02 24.57
CA SER A 124 -2.59 17.93 24.12
C SER A 124 -2.57 18.26 22.62
N ALA A 125 -3.74 18.15 21.99
CA ALA A 125 -4.00 18.55 20.61
C ALA A 125 -3.81 20.07 20.42
N GLY A 126 -2.73 20.46 19.74
CA GLY A 126 -2.60 21.78 19.11
C GLY A 126 -3.15 21.71 17.70
N SER A 127 -4.26 22.40 17.46
CA SER A 127 -4.89 22.52 16.14
C SER A 127 -3.98 23.28 15.17
N THR A 128 -3.59 22.65 14.07
CA THR A 128 -3.16 23.39 12.87
C THR A 128 -3.72 22.67 11.65
N GLY A 129 -4.71 23.29 11.01
CA GLY A 129 -5.45 22.71 9.89
C GLY A 129 -4.54 22.35 8.73
N SER A 130 -4.38 21.05 8.47
CA SER A 130 -3.71 20.55 7.27
C SER A 130 -4.66 20.66 6.08
N ARG A 131 -4.35 21.60 5.20
CA ARG A 131 -5.04 21.89 3.93
C ARG A 131 -5.36 20.60 3.15
N CYS A 132 -6.65 20.36 2.94
CA CYS A 132 -7.17 19.31 2.06
C CYS A 132 -6.66 19.57 0.62
N ARG A 133 -5.76 18.71 0.11
CA ARG A 133 -5.27 18.84 -1.27
C ARG A 133 -6.34 18.32 -2.22
N ARG A 134 -7.07 19.23 -2.88
CA ARG A 134 -7.89 18.90 -4.05
C ARG A 134 -6.96 18.45 -5.18
N SER A 135 -7.23 17.29 -5.78
CA SER A 135 -6.65 16.92 -7.08
C SER A 135 -7.29 17.79 -8.18
N PRO A 136 -6.51 18.43 -9.07
CA PRO A 136 -7.07 19.24 -10.13
C PRO A 136 -7.46 18.35 -11.31
N SER A 137 -8.71 17.89 -11.36
CA SER A 137 -9.28 17.37 -12.59
C SER A 137 -10.80 17.45 -12.59
N ARG A 138 -11.32 18.59 -13.06
CA ARG A 138 -12.47 18.77 -13.96
C ARG A 138 -12.95 20.22 -13.82
N GLY A 139 -12.97 20.92 -14.95
CA GLY A 139 -13.38 22.31 -15.05
C GLY A 139 -14.78 22.52 -14.49
N CYS A 140 -14.89 23.54 -13.66
CA CYS A 140 -16.16 24.09 -13.20
C CYS A 140 -16.78 24.83 -14.40
N SER A 141 -17.76 24.23 -15.07
CA SER A 141 -18.64 24.97 -15.97
C SER A 141 -19.80 25.50 -15.14
N SER A 142 -19.84 26.82 -15.01
CA SER A 142 -20.94 27.58 -14.44
C SER A 142 -22.23 27.37 -15.22
N MET A 143 -23.29 26.99 -14.52
CA MET A 143 -24.68 27.41 -14.75
C MET A 143 -25.37 27.51 -13.40
#